data_AF-A0A660VVT1-F1
#
_entry.id   AF-A0A660VVT1-F1
#
_cell.length_a   1.000
_cell.length_b   1.000
_cell.length_c   1.000
_cell.angle_alpha   90.00
_cell.angle_beta   90.00
_cell.angle_gamma   90.00
#
_symmetry.space_group_name_H-M   'P 1'
#
loop_
_entity.id
_entity.type
_entity.pdbx_description
1 polymer ?
#
loop_
_entity_poly.entity_id
_entity_poly.type
_entity_poly.pdbx_seq_one_letter_code
_entity_poly.pdbx_strand_id
1 'polypeptide(L)'
;MRPRSLAVPALLLLLSALVSAQEERLCGTCQTTGVVDVELSSKQALEQDHGPGWELLFCSEAIESDNMGLDWMVCPRCKSPSKQAEAQVRWDAIASKNRAWLDERRRMDGFTRGKPIVHLETTHFVLAWDVPKLKGSDKKIYRAHEAVHLYARRMEALYHHYQTVLGVVDVDHMITKHHFYTFDKLRDAQSVGPAYAQMSSTTTARRAGGVDHNSTVVLFRNKNLHPKDDDFHRHWIHSLVHQMTSVYYNPYWFPDENSKKLSPPWLADKFGWMDAGLAHWFEIDFDGEATTYCMQEQDTTTRWKGGNWRTNVWKAVVAEDAPSFPELITIPTAALSARQHQFVWSWVDYLMSVDPKGMGRAIKLAKHDKPVREILKEAWGLSMLSFEEKWAEYVRVAYDPKKKTAGG
;
A
#
# COMPACT_ATOMS: atom_id res chain seq x y z
N MET A 1 -20.47 73.52 -30.06
CA MET A 1 -19.53 72.73 -30.87
C MET A 1 -19.72 71.27 -30.51
N ARG A 2 -20.07 70.42 -31.48
CA ARG A 2 -20.47 69.02 -31.29
C ARG A 2 -19.24 68.09 -31.35
N PRO A 3 -19.13 67.06 -30.49
CA PRO A 3 -18.16 65.98 -30.69
C PRO A 3 -18.67 65.04 -31.79
N ARG A 4 -17.77 64.67 -32.73
CA ARG A 4 -18.03 63.69 -33.78
C ARG A 4 -17.86 62.28 -33.22
N SER A 5 -18.94 61.52 -33.31
CA SER A 5 -19.05 60.06 -33.25
C SER A 5 -18.14 59.37 -34.28
N LEU A 6 -17.40 58.35 -33.83
CA LEU A 6 -16.96 57.22 -34.66
C LEU A 6 -17.27 55.95 -33.88
N ALA A 7 -18.41 55.36 -34.23
CA ALA A 7 -18.82 54.02 -33.82
C ALA A 7 -18.84 53.13 -35.08
N VAL A 8 -18.46 51.86 -34.87
CA VAL A 8 -18.74 50.66 -35.72
C VAL A 8 -17.72 50.44 -36.87
N PRO A 9 -17.02 49.27 -36.92
CA PRO A 9 -17.66 48.00 -37.28
C PRO A 9 -17.36 46.83 -36.32
N ALA A 10 -18.25 46.62 -35.35
CA ALA A 10 -18.32 45.39 -34.53
C ALA A 10 -19.46 44.43 -34.99
N LEU A 11 -20.20 44.76 -36.07
CA LEU A 11 -21.43 44.05 -36.44
C LEU A 11 -21.27 43.00 -37.57
N LEU A 12 -20.09 42.88 -38.17
CA LEU A 12 -19.84 41.94 -39.29
C LEU A 12 -19.17 40.62 -38.87
N LEU A 13 -18.83 40.44 -37.59
CA LEU A 13 -18.23 39.21 -37.05
C LEU A 13 -19.24 38.26 -36.38
N LEU A 14 -20.51 38.64 -36.25
CA LEU A 14 -21.57 37.83 -35.63
C LEU A 14 -22.41 37.02 -36.63
N LEU A 15 -22.28 37.24 -37.94
CA LEU A 15 -23.06 36.55 -38.97
C LEU A 15 -22.39 35.28 -39.54
N SER A 16 -21.11 35.04 -39.22
CA SER A 16 -20.39 33.83 -39.67
C SER A 16 -20.61 32.61 -38.78
N ALA A 17 -21.32 32.77 -37.64
CA ALA A 17 -21.64 31.69 -36.71
C ALA A 17 -23.00 31.03 -36.97
N LEU A 18 -23.76 31.46 -38.00
CA LEU A 18 -24.83 30.65 -38.59
C LEU A 18 -24.18 29.62 -39.52
N VAL A 19 -23.30 28.80 -38.95
CA VAL A 19 -22.87 27.54 -39.55
C VAL A 19 -24.16 26.77 -39.79
N SER A 20 -24.52 26.66 -41.07
CA SER A 20 -25.59 25.82 -41.56
C SER A 20 -25.55 24.52 -40.79
N ALA A 21 -26.59 24.24 -40.01
CA ALA A 21 -26.83 22.93 -39.43
C ALA A 21 -27.05 21.97 -40.61
N GLN A 22 -25.96 21.58 -41.26
CA GLN A 22 -25.96 20.50 -42.23
C GLN A 22 -26.48 19.30 -41.48
N GLU A 23 -27.62 18.80 -41.93
CA GLU A 23 -28.27 17.62 -41.39
C GLU A 23 -27.23 16.49 -41.32
N GLU A 24 -26.78 16.19 -40.10
CA GLU A 24 -25.65 15.29 -39.93
C GLU A 24 -26.05 13.89 -40.35
N ARG A 25 -25.21 13.26 -41.18
CA ARG A 25 -25.49 11.92 -41.65
C ARG A 25 -25.37 10.94 -40.49
N LEU A 26 -26.39 10.10 -40.35
CA LEU A 26 -26.34 8.98 -39.41
C LEU A 26 -25.15 8.07 -39.74
N CYS A 27 -24.37 7.72 -38.72
CA CYS A 27 -23.25 6.81 -38.87
C CYS A 27 -23.66 5.41 -38.45
N GLY A 28 -23.71 4.47 -39.39
CA GLY A 28 -24.03 3.07 -39.09
C GLY A 28 -22.99 2.34 -38.24
N THR A 29 -21.73 2.82 -38.21
CA THR A 29 -20.65 2.17 -37.45
C THR A 29 -20.77 2.44 -35.94
N CYS A 30 -20.92 3.71 -35.56
CA CYS A 30 -21.04 4.13 -34.16
C CYS A 30 -22.47 4.44 -33.74
N GLN A 31 -23.47 4.19 -34.60
CA GLN A 31 -24.85 4.62 -34.38
C GLN A 31 -24.98 6.13 -34.07
N THR A 32 -24.10 6.94 -34.66
CA THR A 32 -24.05 8.42 -34.48
C THR A 32 -23.66 8.85 -33.06
N THR A 33 -22.99 8.01 -32.27
CA THR A 33 -22.45 8.41 -30.95
C THR A 33 -21.07 9.06 -31.04
N GLY A 34 -20.38 8.89 -32.16
CA GLY A 34 -18.98 9.30 -32.33
C GLY A 34 -17.95 8.32 -31.76
N VAL A 35 -18.38 7.26 -31.06
CA VAL A 35 -17.52 6.25 -30.44
C VAL A 35 -17.89 4.84 -30.90
N VAL A 36 -16.91 3.93 -30.93
CA VAL A 36 -17.16 2.49 -31.13
C VAL A 36 -16.68 1.74 -29.90
N ASP A 37 -17.46 0.76 -29.48
CA ASP A 37 -17.09 -0.11 -28.37
C ASP A 37 -15.90 -0.98 -28.79
N VAL A 38 -14.98 -1.19 -27.86
CA VAL A 38 -13.80 -2.03 -28.02
C VAL A 38 -13.96 -3.21 -27.08
N GLU A 39 -13.95 -4.41 -27.64
CA GLU A 39 -13.91 -5.62 -26.83
C GLU A 39 -12.54 -5.68 -26.13
N LEU A 40 -12.55 -5.55 -24.81
CA LEU A 40 -11.33 -5.63 -24.02
C LEU A 40 -10.75 -7.04 -24.11
N SER A 41 -9.48 -7.13 -24.44
CA SER A 41 -8.76 -8.40 -24.39
C SER A 41 -8.75 -8.95 -22.96
N SER A 42 -8.52 -10.26 -22.80
CA SER A 42 -8.38 -10.86 -21.46
C SER A 42 -7.26 -10.23 -20.61
N LYS A 43 -6.28 -9.57 -21.23
CA LYS A 43 -5.25 -8.79 -20.53
C LYS A 43 -5.80 -7.47 -20.00
N GLN A 44 -6.64 -6.81 -20.80
CA GLN A 44 -7.30 -5.56 -20.44
C GLN A 44 -8.47 -5.76 -19.48
N ALA A 45 -9.01 -6.98 -19.37
CA ALA A 45 -9.97 -7.32 -18.32
C ALA A 45 -9.40 -7.12 -16.91
N LEU A 46 -8.06 -7.18 -16.74
CA LEU A 46 -7.40 -6.82 -15.48
C LEU A 46 -7.53 -5.33 -15.14
N GLU A 47 -7.83 -4.48 -16.12
CA GLU A 47 -8.02 -3.05 -15.92
C GLU A 47 -9.41 -2.73 -15.34
N GLN A 48 -10.31 -3.71 -15.35
CA GLN A 48 -11.61 -3.63 -14.68
C GLN A 48 -11.55 -4.20 -13.26
N ASP A 49 -10.35 -4.45 -12.76
CA ASP A 49 -10.14 -4.98 -11.42
C ASP A 49 -10.25 -3.87 -10.39
N HIS A 50 -11.44 -3.79 -9.80
CA HIS A 50 -11.79 -2.91 -8.70
C HIS A 50 -12.43 -3.75 -7.59
N GLY A 51 -12.34 -3.30 -6.34
CA GLY A 51 -12.95 -4.00 -5.21
C GLY A 51 -13.74 -3.05 -4.31
N PRO A 52 -14.41 -3.59 -3.29
CA PRO A 52 -15.11 -2.75 -2.32
C PRO A 52 -14.14 -1.77 -1.66
N GLY A 53 -14.34 -0.47 -1.87
CA GLY A 53 -13.54 0.59 -1.24
C GLY A 53 -12.29 1.03 -2.00
N TRP A 54 -12.01 0.46 -3.18
CA TRP A 54 -10.87 0.89 -4.01
C TRP A 54 -11.12 0.74 -5.51
N GLU A 55 -10.41 1.54 -6.30
CA GLU A 55 -10.46 1.54 -7.75
C GLU A 55 -9.04 1.47 -8.33
N LEU A 56 -8.87 0.75 -9.43
CA LEU A 56 -7.74 0.93 -10.32
C LEU A 56 -7.87 2.26 -11.09
N LEU A 57 -6.89 3.13 -10.95
CA LEU A 57 -6.89 4.47 -11.54
C LEU A 57 -6.05 4.54 -12.82
N PHE A 58 -4.90 3.86 -12.83
CA PHE A 58 -3.97 3.87 -13.95
C PHE A 58 -3.19 2.56 -14.07
N CYS A 59 -2.85 2.18 -15.29
CA CYS A 59 -1.94 1.09 -15.61
C CYS A 59 -1.12 1.45 -16.84
N SER A 60 0.20 1.30 -16.79
CA SER A 60 1.07 1.67 -17.90
C SER A 60 0.80 0.86 -19.16
N GLU A 61 0.58 -0.45 -19.03
CA GLU A 61 0.31 -1.34 -20.18
C GLU A 61 -1.05 -1.03 -20.82
N ALA A 62 -2.05 -0.67 -20.01
CA ALA A 62 -3.35 -0.23 -20.51
C ALA A 62 -3.22 1.07 -21.29
N ILE A 63 -2.56 2.07 -20.72
CA ILE A 63 -2.37 3.39 -21.34
C ILE A 63 -1.58 3.28 -22.65
N GLU A 64 -0.61 2.37 -22.73
CA GLU A 64 0.20 2.13 -23.93
C GLU A 64 -0.53 1.32 -25.03
N SER A 65 -1.73 0.80 -24.76
CA SER A 65 -2.56 0.11 -25.75
C SER A 65 -3.29 1.08 -26.69
N ASP A 66 -3.73 0.59 -27.85
CA ASP A 66 -4.38 1.40 -28.89
C ASP A 66 -5.65 2.13 -28.39
N ASN A 67 -6.38 1.51 -27.46
CA ASN A 67 -7.57 2.06 -26.81
C ASN A 67 -7.27 2.75 -25.46
N MET A 68 -6.00 2.85 -25.05
CA MET A 68 -5.56 3.35 -23.73
C MET A 68 -6.25 2.68 -22.54
N GLY A 69 -6.66 1.40 -22.70
CA GLY A 69 -7.39 0.65 -21.68
C GLY A 69 -8.88 0.98 -21.58
N LEU A 70 -9.43 1.82 -22.46
CA LEU A 70 -10.85 2.17 -22.49
C LEU A 70 -11.67 1.11 -23.23
N ASP A 71 -12.89 0.86 -22.80
CA ASP A 71 -13.86 -0.01 -23.48
C ASP A 71 -14.48 0.63 -24.74
N TRP A 72 -13.99 1.80 -25.16
CA TRP A 72 -14.39 2.50 -26.37
C TRP A 72 -13.24 3.25 -27.03
N MET A 73 -13.40 3.58 -28.31
CA MET A 73 -12.50 4.47 -29.04
C MET A 73 -13.27 5.42 -29.96
N VAL A 74 -12.62 6.50 -30.40
CA VAL A 74 -13.23 7.42 -31.38
C VAL A 74 -13.52 6.67 -32.67
N CYS A 75 -14.75 6.80 -33.19
CA CYS A 75 -15.15 6.09 -34.39
C CYS A 75 -14.31 6.54 -35.60
N PRO A 76 -13.47 5.66 -36.19
CA PRO A 76 -12.56 6.06 -37.27
C PRO A 76 -13.29 6.35 -38.59
N ARG A 77 -14.57 5.97 -38.68
CA ARG A 77 -15.42 6.12 -39.88
C ARG A 77 -16.70 6.90 -39.57
N CYS A 78 -16.65 7.84 -38.63
CA CYS A 78 -17.83 8.60 -38.23
C CYS A 78 -18.38 9.42 -39.42
N LYS A 79 -19.70 9.41 -39.60
CA LYS A 79 -20.39 10.21 -40.64
C LYS A 79 -20.99 11.51 -40.10
N SER A 80 -20.96 11.72 -38.78
CA SER A 80 -21.35 12.93 -38.08
C SER A 80 -20.07 13.61 -37.55
N PRO A 81 -19.61 14.70 -38.18
CA PRO A 81 -18.40 15.40 -37.76
C PRO A 81 -18.50 15.99 -36.35
N SER A 82 -19.67 16.51 -35.93
CA SER A 82 -19.80 17.05 -34.57
C SER A 82 -19.65 15.97 -33.51
N LYS A 83 -20.28 14.80 -33.69
CA LYS A 83 -20.19 13.69 -32.73
C LYS A 83 -18.78 13.11 -32.68
N GLN A 84 -18.10 13.04 -33.83
CA GLN A 84 -16.69 12.64 -33.86
C GLN A 84 -15.81 13.65 -33.12
N ALA A 85 -16.03 14.95 -33.31
CA ALA A 85 -15.29 15.99 -32.61
C ALA A 85 -15.54 15.96 -31.09
N GLU A 86 -16.79 15.79 -30.65
CA GLU A 86 -17.15 15.61 -29.24
C GLU A 86 -16.45 14.37 -28.63
N ALA A 87 -16.44 13.24 -29.35
CA ALA A 87 -15.73 12.04 -28.94
C ALA A 87 -14.21 12.26 -28.88
N GLN A 88 -13.64 12.96 -29.87
CA GLN A 88 -12.21 13.28 -29.93
C GLN A 88 -11.79 14.18 -28.76
N VAL A 89 -12.58 15.20 -28.41
CA VAL A 89 -12.28 16.07 -27.25
C VAL A 89 -12.25 15.27 -25.95
N ARG A 90 -13.20 14.35 -25.75
CA ARG A 90 -13.21 13.46 -24.58
C ARG A 90 -12.00 12.52 -24.56
N TRP A 91 -11.69 11.93 -25.71
CA TRP A 91 -10.53 11.07 -25.89
C TRP A 91 -9.22 11.80 -25.59
N ASP A 92 -9.03 13.00 -26.15
CA ASP A 92 -7.81 13.80 -25.97
C ASP A 92 -7.62 14.24 -24.52
N ALA A 93 -8.70 14.55 -23.81
CA ALA A 93 -8.65 14.87 -22.38
C ALA A 93 -8.15 13.68 -21.54
N ILE A 94 -8.68 12.48 -21.79
CA ILE A 94 -8.23 11.24 -21.12
C ILE A 94 -6.79 10.93 -21.52
N ALA A 95 -6.47 10.99 -22.81
CA ALA A 95 -5.14 10.72 -23.35
C ALA A 95 -4.08 11.67 -22.78
N SER A 96 -4.41 12.95 -22.59
CA SER A 96 -3.51 13.93 -22.00
C SER A 96 -3.23 13.62 -20.52
N LYS A 97 -4.28 13.30 -19.75
CA LYS A 97 -4.14 12.91 -18.34
C LYS A 97 -3.31 11.63 -18.20
N ASN A 98 -3.62 10.60 -18.99
CA ASN A 98 -2.94 9.31 -18.96
C ASN A 98 -1.47 9.41 -19.37
N ARG A 99 -1.16 10.19 -20.42
CA ARG A 99 0.23 10.45 -20.84
C ARG A 99 1.02 11.20 -19.78
N ALA A 100 0.45 12.25 -19.18
CA ALA A 100 1.12 12.99 -18.12
C ALA A 100 1.46 12.10 -16.91
N TRP A 101 0.53 11.20 -16.53
CA TRP A 101 0.78 10.21 -15.48
C TRP A 101 1.90 9.24 -15.88
N LEU A 102 1.82 8.68 -17.09
CA LEU A 102 2.80 7.71 -17.58
C LEU A 102 4.20 8.33 -17.68
N ASP A 103 4.32 9.54 -18.24
CA ASP A 103 5.60 10.27 -18.37
C ASP A 103 6.26 10.50 -17.00
N GLU A 104 5.48 10.84 -15.97
CA GLU A 104 5.98 10.98 -14.60
C GLU A 104 6.51 9.64 -14.06
N ARG A 105 5.76 8.55 -14.26
CA ARG A 105 6.16 7.22 -13.78
C ARG A 105 7.41 6.69 -14.51
N ARG A 106 7.47 6.91 -15.83
CA ARG A 106 8.58 6.49 -16.71
C ARG A 106 9.92 7.14 -16.37
N ARG A 107 9.96 8.20 -15.55
CA ARG A 107 11.21 8.71 -14.96
C ARG A 107 11.98 7.62 -14.20
N MET A 108 11.26 6.65 -13.62
CA MET A 108 11.87 5.54 -12.89
C MET A 108 12.67 4.60 -13.81
N ASP A 109 12.28 4.47 -15.07
CA ASP A 109 12.96 3.58 -16.03
C ASP A 109 14.43 3.97 -16.20
N GLY A 110 14.77 5.26 -16.06
CA GLY A 110 16.14 5.77 -16.12
C GLY A 110 17.08 5.24 -15.03
N PHE A 111 16.55 4.66 -13.95
CA PHE A 111 17.32 4.04 -12.88
C PHE A 111 17.56 2.54 -13.07
N THR A 112 16.89 1.93 -14.05
CA THR A 112 16.92 0.48 -14.26
C THR A 112 17.54 0.13 -15.62
N ARG A 113 18.05 -1.09 -15.75
CA ARG A 113 18.57 -1.57 -17.03
C ARG A 113 17.60 -2.57 -17.62
N GLY A 114 16.86 -2.18 -18.66
CA GLY A 114 16.10 -3.14 -19.43
C GLY A 114 14.83 -2.59 -20.05
N LYS A 115 13.78 -3.41 -19.96
CA LYS A 115 12.46 -3.06 -20.47
C LYS A 115 11.81 -2.00 -19.59
N PRO A 116 10.86 -1.23 -20.15
CA PRO A 116 10.07 -0.31 -19.35
C PRO A 116 9.37 -1.04 -18.19
N ILE A 117 9.41 -0.47 -16.98
CA ILE A 117 8.83 -1.06 -15.77
C ILE A 117 7.31 -1.02 -15.86
N VAL A 118 6.60 -2.02 -15.33
CA VAL A 118 5.13 -1.93 -15.27
C VAL A 118 4.73 -1.06 -14.09
N HIS A 119 3.91 -0.05 -14.35
CA HIS A 119 3.37 0.84 -13.31
C HIS A 119 1.87 0.66 -13.17
N LEU A 120 1.39 0.77 -11.94
CA LEU A 120 -0.02 0.66 -11.59
C LEU A 120 -0.35 1.66 -10.49
N GLU A 121 -1.53 2.25 -10.52
CA GLU A 121 -2.04 3.07 -9.42
C GLU A 121 -3.48 2.69 -9.09
N THR A 122 -3.74 2.44 -7.81
CA THR A 122 -5.07 2.23 -7.23
C THR A 122 -5.46 3.39 -6.30
N THR A 123 -6.60 3.30 -5.62
CA THR A 123 -7.02 4.28 -4.60
C THR A 123 -5.95 4.53 -3.54
N HIS A 124 -5.30 3.48 -3.00
CA HIS A 124 -4.34 3.62 -1.90
C HIS A 124 -2.89 3.32 -2.29
N PHE A 125 -2.61 2.84 -3.52
CA PHE A 125 -1.26 2.40 -3.88
C PHE A 125 -0.77 2.95 -5.22
N VAL A 126 0.53 3.21 -5.29
CA VAL A 126 1.28 3.39 -6.55
C VAL A 126 2.36 2.32 -6.60
N LEU A 127 2.26 1.43 -7.57
CA LEU A 127 3.14 0.29 -7.73
C LEU A 127 4.06 0.46 -8.94
N ALA A 128 5.28 -0.05 -8.80
CA ALA A 128 6.21 -0.27 -9.92
C ALA A 128 6.74 -1.70 -9.82
N TRP A 129 6.77 -2.41 -10.95
CA TRP A 129 7.05 -3.84 -10.97
C TRP A 129 7.94 -4.24 -12.14
N ASP A 130 9.15 -4.69 -11.83
CA ASP A 130 10.16 -5.16 -12.78
C ASP A 130 10.41 -6.68 -12.70
N VAL A 131 9.72 -7.42 -11.82
CA VAL A 131 9.88 -8.88 -11.74
C VAL A 131 9.20 -9.55 -12.96
N PRO A 132 9.95 -10.17 -13.91
CA PRO A 132 9.38 -10.53 -15.20
C PRO A 132 8.32 -11.64 -15.14
N LYS A 133 8.52 -12.57 -14.20
CA LYS A 133 7.64 -13.70 -13.96
C LYS A 133 7.57 -14.01 -12.47
N LEU A 134 6.38 -14.29 -11.99
CA LEU A 134 6.08 -14.72 -10.64
C LEU A 134 5.31 -16.04 -10.71
N LYS A 135 5.82 -17.09 -10.06
CA LYS A 135 5.07 -18.33 -9.90
C LYS A 135 4.24 -18.22 -8.61
N GLY A 136 2.92 -18.15 -8.73
CA GLY A 136 2.00 -18.11 -7.61
C GLY A 136 1.91 -19.44 -6.86
N SER A 137 1.26 -19.41 -5.70
CA SER A 137 0.96 -20.61 -4.89
C SER A 137 0.00 -21.59 -5.59
N ASP A 138 -0.88 -21.05 -6.46
CA ASP A 138 -1.71 -21.79 -7.41
C ASP A 138 -0.93 -22.47 -8.57
N LYS A 139 0.41 -22.34 -8.57
CA LYS A 139 1.33 -22.81 -9.62
C LYS A 139 1.19 -22.06 -10.95
N LYS A 140 0.31 -21.05 -11.06
CA LYS A 140 0.21 -20.20 -12.25
C LYS A 140 1.45 -19.32 -12.36
N ILE A 141 1.88 -19.07 -13.60
CA ILE A 141 2.98 -18.14 -13.88
C ILE A 141 2.36 -16.82 -14.31
N TYR A 142 2.46 -15.83 -13.44
CA TYR A 142 2.05 -14.45 -13.68
C TYR A 142 3.18 -13.70 -14.37
N ARG A 143 2.89 -13.01 -15.46
CA ARG A 143 3.81 -12.02 -16.08
C ARG A 143 3.85 -10.75 -15.24
N ALA A 144 4.80 -9.86 -15.51
CA ALA A 144 4.96 -8.59 -14.78
C ALA A 144 3.63 -7.81 -14.62
N HIS A 145 2.88 -7.61 -15.72
CA HIS A 145 1.56 -6.97 -15.70
C HIS A 145 0.56 -7.71 -14.80
N GLU A 146 0.37 -9.02 -14.99
CA GLU A 146 -0.57 -9.79 -14.16
C GLU A 146 -0.16 -9.82 -12.67
N ALA A 147 1.15 -9.83 -12.39
CA ALA A 147 1.70 -9.87 -11.04
C ALA A 147 1.50 -8.54 -10.30
N VAL A 148 1.67 -7.40 -10.97
CA VAL A 148 1.43 -6.09 -10.32
C VAL A 148 -0.05 -5.91 -9.95
N HIS A 149 -1.00 -6.34 -10.80
CA HIS A 149 -2.42 -6.34 -10.44
C HIS A 149 -2.73 -7.31 -9.29
N LEU A 150 -2.13 -8.51 -9.29
CA LEU A 150 -2.27 -9.45 -8.17
C LEU A 150 -1.84 -8.82 -6.84
N TYR A 151 -0.70 -8.12 -6.83
CA TYR A 151 -0.21 -7.45 -5.63
C TYR A 151 -1.03 -6.21 -5.27
N ALA A 152 -1.54 -5.46 -6.24
CA ALA A 152 -2.46 -4.35 -6.01
C ALA A 152 -3.70 -4.79 -5.22
N ARG A 153 -4.38 -5.85 -5.68
CA ARG A 153 -5.54 -6.43 -4.96
C ARG A 153 -5.19 -6.86 -3.54
N ARG A 154 -4.07 -7.56 -3.39
CA ARG A 154 -3.59 -8.04 -2.09
C ARG A 154 -3.32 -6.89 -1.12
N MET A 155 -2.71 -5.81 -1.59
CA MET A 155 -2.44 -4.63 -0.78
C MET A 155 -3.70 -3.86 -0.41
N GLU A 156 -4.63 -3.69 -1.34
CA GLU A 156 -5.92 -3.06 -1.06
C GLU A 156 -6.75 -3.87 -0.06
N ALA A 157 -6.75 -5.21 -0.19
CA ALA A 157 -7.36 -6.10 0.80
C ALA A 157 -6.70 -5.96 2.18
N LEU A 158 -5.36 -5.90 2.25
CA LEU A 158 -4.64 -5.66 3.50
C LEU A 158 -4.96 -4.28 4.10
N TYR A 159 -5.03 -3.23 3.29
CA TYR A 159 -5.36 -1.88 3.73
C TYR A 159 -6.74 -1.83 4.38
N HIS A 160 -7.75 -2.37 3.70
CA HIS A 160 -9.12 -2.44 4.23
C HIS A 160 -9.22 -3.31 5.48
N HIS A 161 -8.50 -4.44 5.53
CA HIS A 161 -8.47 -5.29 6.72
C HIS A 161 -7.82 -4.57 7.90
N TYR A 162 -6.69 -3.89 7.68
CA TYR A 162 -6.02 -3.07 8.68
C TYR A 162 -6.96 -1.99 9.25
N GLN A 163 -7.67 -1.27 8.38
CA GLN A 163 -8.69 -0.30 8.78
C GLN A 163 -9.81 -0.92 9.63
N THR A 164 -10.36 -2.02 9.13
CA THR A 164 -11.49 -2.71 9.75
C THR A 164 -11.13 -3.23 11.15
N VAL A 165 -10.01 -3.94 11.24
CA VAL A 165 -9.57 -4.60 12.47
C VAL A 165 -9.17 -3.56 13.53
N LEU A 166 -8.42 -2.53 13.16
CA LEU A 166 -7.93 -1.53 14.12
C LEU A 166 -8.93 -0.40 14.38
N GLY A 167 -10.01 -0.33 13.61
CA GLY A 167 -10.99 0.76 13.68
C GLY A 167 -10.40 2.10 13.26
N VAL A 168 -9.48 2.08 12.29
CA VAL A 168 -8.83 3.27 11.73
C VAL A 168 -9.42 3.61 10.38
N VAL A 169 -9.41 4.89 10.01
CA VAL A 169 -9.98 5.39 8.74
C VAL A 169 -8.99 6.27 7.99
N ASP A 170 -9.28 6.58 6.72
CA ASP A 170 -8.41 7.39 5.86
C ASP A 170 -8.02 8.73 6.48
N VAL A 171 -8.97 9.42 7.12
CA VAL A 171 -8.73 10.72 7.76
C VAL A 171 -7.77 10.63 8.95
N ASP A 172 -7.50 9.43 9.47
CA ASP A 172 -6.51 9.24 10.52
C ASP A 172 -5.08 9.12 9.98
N HIS A 173 -4.90 8.97 8.66
CA HIS A 173 -3.59 8.88 8.04
C HIS A 173 -3.17 10.25 7.46
N MET A 174 -1.89 10.58 7.56
CA MET A 174 -1.31 11.78 6.94
C MET A 174 -1.41 11.74 5.43
N ILE A 175 -1.30 10.54 4.88
CA ILE A 175 -1.41 10.22 3.47
C ILE A 175 -2.15 8.90 3.34
N THR A 176 -2.93 8.77 2.28
CA THR A 176 -3.65 7.54 1.94
C THR A 176 -2.99 6.79 0.79
N LYS A 177 -1.98 7.39 0.13
CA LYS A 177 -1.28 6.81 -1.01
C LYS A 177 0.10 6.30 -0.64
N HIS A 178 0.30 4.99 -0.73
CA HIS A 178 1.56 4.30 -0.46
C HIS A 178 2.25 3.86 -1.76
N HIS A 179 3.56 4.07 -1.85
CA HIS A 179 4.37 3.76 -3.01
C HIS A 179 5.16 2.46 -2.77
N PHE A 180 4.99 1.46 -3.62
CA PHE A 180 5.69 0.17 -3.52
C PHE A 180 6.36 -0.18 -4.84
N TYR A 181 7.68 -0.16 -4.84
CA TYR A 181 8.49 -0.39 -6.04
C TYR A 181 9.28 -1.68 -5.89
N THR A 182 9.11 -2.61 -6.82
CA THR A 182 9.64 -3.97 -6.73
C THR A 182 10.45 -4.34 -7.96
N PHE A 183 11.70 -4.71 -7.71
CA PHE A 183 12.70 -4.99 -8.74
C PHE A 183 13.13 -6.46 -8.76
N ASP A 184 13.50 -7.00 -9.93
CA ASP A 184 14.07 -8.36 -10.00
C ASP A 184 15.51 -8.39 -9.46
N LYS A 185 16.25 -7.29 -9.62
CA LYS A 185 17.66 -7.20 -9.22
C LYS A 185 17.86 -6.22 -8.07
N LEU A 186 18.70 -6.62 -7.11
CA LEU A 186 19.13 -5.77 -6.00
C LEU A 186 19.74 -4.44 -6.49
N ARG A 187 20.56 -4.47 -7.54
CA ARG A 187 21.21 -3.26 -8.06
C ARG A 187 20.20 -2.19 -8.49
N ASP A 188 19.08 -2.60 -9.09
CA ASP A 188 18.09 -1.68 -9.64
C ASP A 188 17.28 -1.07 -8.47
N ALA A 189 16.92 -1.88 -7.46
CA ALA A 189 16.37 -1.37 -6.20
C ALA A 189 17.34 -0.41 -5.47
N GLN A 190 18.64 -0.69 -5.46
CA GLN A 190 19.65 0.18 -4.85
C GLN A 190 19.84 1.49 -5.60
N SER A 191 19.61 1.52 -6.92
CA SER A 191 19.62 2.75 -7.73
C SER A 191 18.35 3.59 -7.53
N VAL A 192 17.19 2.94 -7.39
CA VAL A 192 15.89 3.63 -7.19
C VAL A 192 15.73 4.13 -5.75
N GLY A 193 16.23 3.38 -4.76
CA GLY A 193 16.11 3.69 -3.33
C GLY A 193 16.47 5.14 -2.96
N PRO A 194 17.66 5.66 -3.30
CA PRO A 194 18.03 7.03 -3.00
C PRO A 194 17.10 8.09 -3.59
N ALA A 195 16.60 7.88 -4.82
CA ALA A 195 15.76 8.85 -5.50
C ALA A 195 14.34 8.93 -4.91
N TYR A 196 13.78 7.79 -4.49
CA TYR A 196 12.36 7.72 -4.09
C TYR A 196 12.13 7.44 -2.60
N ALA A 197 13.05 6.73 -1.95
CA ALA A 197 13.03 6.42 -0.52
C ALA A 197 14.10 7.19 0.26
N GLN A 198 14.91 8.03 -0.37
CA GLN A 198 16.00 8.80 0.26
C GLN A 198 17.02 7.95 1.04
N MET A 199 17.05 6.64 0.80
CA MET A 199 18.03 5.73 1.37
C MET A 199 18.25 4.55 0.44
N SER A 200 19.42 3.94 0.53
CA SER A 200 19.71 2.67 -0.12
C SER A 200 19.70 1.55 0.93
N SER A 201 19.39 0.33 0.50
CA SER A 201 19.39 -0.84 1.36
C SER A 201 19.80 -2.08 0.56
N THR A 202 20.39 -3.06 1.24
CA THR A 202 20.68 -4.39 0.69
C THR A 202 19.49 -5.34 0.77
N THR A 203 18.38 -4.91 1.37
CA THR A 203 17.15 -5.69 1.57
C THR A 203 15.92 -4.91 1.12
N THR A 204 15.59 -3.81 1.81
CA THR A 204 14.35 -3.06 1.62
C THR A 204 14.53 -1.60 2.05
N ALA A 205 14.60 -0.65 1.12
CA ALA A 205 14.67 0.76 1.49
C ALA A 205 13.25 1.26 1.82
N ARG A 206 13.09 1.91 2.99
CA ARG A 206 11.79 2.37 3.49
C ARG A 206 11.86 3.82 3.89
N ARG A 207 10.91 4.59 3.37
CA ARG A 207 10.66 5.96 3.78
C ARG A 207 9.20 6.09 4.14
N ALA A 208 8.91 6.01 5.41
CA ALA A 208 7.62 6.43 5.92
C ALA A 208 7.75 7.88 6.44
N GLY A 209 6.64 8.61 6.50
CA GLY A 209 6.46 9.97 7.05
C GLY A 209 7.55 11.00 6.71
N GLY A 210 8.05 11.71 7.72
CA GLY A 210 8.91 12.90 7.56
C GLY A 210 8.10 14.18 7.28
N VAL A 211 8.79 15.32 7.06
CA VAL A 211 8.17 16.60 6.63
C VAL A 211 7.40 16.44 5.31
N ASP A 212 7.97 15.59 4.49
CA ASP A 212 7.42 14.83 3.39
C ASP A 212 6.03 14.22 3.39
N HIS A 213 5.74 13.62 4.55
CA HIS A 213 4.65 12.70 4.76
C HIS A 213 4.65 11.51 3.78
N ASN A 214 5.78 11.16 3.18
CA ASN A 214 5.84 10.10 2.17
C ASN A 214 5.62 8.70 2.76
N SER A 215 5.16 7.78 1.94
CA SER A 215 5.20 6.34 2.25
C SER A 215 5.71 5.62 1.03
N THR A 216 6.98 5.25 1.06
CA THR A 216 7.68 4.60 -0.05
C THR A 216 8.43 3.39 0.46
N VAL A 217 8.22 2.26 -0.20
CA VAL A 217 8.97 1.02 -0.01
C VAL A 217 9.60 0.63 -1.33
N VAL A 218 10.92 0.42 -1.32
CA VAL A 218 11.69 -0.08 -2.45
C VAL A 218 12.25 -1.45 -2.10
N LEU A 219 11.81 -2.45 -2.85
CA LEU A 219 12.05 -3.86 -2.65
C LEU A 219 12.80 -4.45 -3.84
N PHE A 220 13.56 -5.52 -3.60
CA PHE A 220 13.89 -6.44 -4.68
C PHE A 220 13.46 -7.85 -4.30
N ARG A 221 13.14 -8.65 -5.31
CA ARG A 221 12.76 -10.05 -5.11
C ARG A 221 13.99 -10.91 -4.81
N ASN A 222 14.35 -10.99 -3.53
CA ASN A 222 15.38 -11.90 -3.08
C ASN A 222 14.88 -13.35 -3.04
N LYS A 223 15.10 -14.13 -4.11
CA LYS A 223 14.65 -15.53 -4.21
C LYS A 223 15.32 -16.49 -3.20
N ASN A 224 16.42 -16.07 -2.57
CA ASN A 224 17.04 -16.87 -1.51
C ASN A 224 16.31 -16.71 -0.17
N LEU A 225 15.73 -15.53 0.08
CA LEU A 225 14.96 -15.24 1.29
C LEU A 225 13.46 -15.52 1.09
N HIS A 226 12.94 -15.24 -0.10
CA HIS A 226 11.54 -15.38 -0.48
C HIS A 226 11.42 -16.23 -1.75
N PRO A 227 11.65 -17.56 -1.65
CA PRO A 227 11.66 -18.45 -2.80
C PRO A 227 10.29 -18.58 -3.45
N LYS A 228 9.19 -18.50 -2.69
CA LYS A 228 7.81 -18.61 -3.19
C LYS A 228 7.12 -17.24 -3.27
N ASP A 229 5.95 -17.23 -3.89
CA ASP A 229 5.05 -16.07 -3.91
C ASP A 229 4.59 -15.70 -2.51
N ASP A 230 4.09 -16.67 -1.73
CA ASP A 230 3.58 -16.44 -0.37
C ASP A 230 4.67 -15.83 0.53
N ASP A 231 5.90 -16.36 0.50
CA ASP A 231 7.05 -15.79 1.25
C ASP A 231 7.31 -14.32 0.89
N PHE A 232 7.13 -13.96 -0.39
CA PHE A 232 7.35 -12.60 -0.87
C PHE A 232 6.15 -11.70 -0.56
N HIS A 233 4.93 -12.24 -0.63
CA HIS A 233 3.72 -11.55 -0.23
C HIS A 233 3.75 -11.19 1.26
N ARG A 234 4.17 -12.12 2.12
CA ARG A 234 4.40 -11.91 3.56
C ARG A 234 5.37 -10.76 3.83
N HIS A 235 6.44 -10.65 3.05
CA HIS A 235 7.37 -9.52 3.14
C HIS A 235 6.73 -8.17 2.78
N TRP A 236 5.79 -8.16 1.81
CA TRP A 236 5.00 -6.96 1.50
C TRP A 236 4.04 -6.61 2.63
N ILE A 237 3.35 -7.61 3.21
CA ILE A 237 2.45 -7.42 4.36
C ILE A 237 3.21 -6.74 5.50
N HIS A 238 4.32 -7.35 5.91
CA HIS A 238 5.19 -6.84 6.96
C HIS A 238 5.63 -5.39 6.67
N SER A 239 6.12 -5.14 5.45
CA SER A 239 6.59 -3.81 5.05
C SER A 239 5.47 -2.78 5.04
N LEU A 240 4.26 -3.15 4.57
CA LEU A 240 3.11 -2.25 4.49
C LEU A 240 2.55 -1.91 5.87
N VAL A 241 2.48 -2.86 6.79
CA VAL A 241 2.02 -2.57 8.16
C VAL A 241 2.91 -1.54 8.84
N HIS A 242 4.23 -1.64 8.69
CA HIS A 242 5.16 -0.60 9.16
C HIS A 242 4.88 0.77 8.53
N GLN A 243 4.59 0.81 7.22
CA GLN A 243 4.25 2.05 6.52
C GLN A 243 2.94 2.67 7.01
N MET A 244 1.86 1.89 7.05
CA MET A 244 0.53 2.35 7.49
C MET A 244 0.58 2.83 8.95
N THR A 245 1.22 2.08 9.83
CA THR A 245 1.40 2.44 11.24
C THR A 245 2.24 3.71 11.40
N SER A 246 3.21 3.90 10.51
CA SER A 246 4.06 5.08 10.52
C SER A 246 3.31 6.35 10.13
N VAL A 247 2.47 6.29 9.10
CA VAL A 247 1.68 7.43 8.61
C VAL A 247 0.31 7.58 9.26
N TYR A 248 -0.08 6.66 10.15
CA TYR A 248 -1.24 6.79 11.04
C TYR A 248 -1.00 7.91 12.05
N TYR A 249 -1.37 9.10 11.64
CA TYR A 249 -1.21 10.36 12.34
C TYR A 249 -2.15 11.37 11.70
N ASN A 250 -2.87 12.09 12.54
CA ASN A 250 -3.66 13.23 12.09
C ASN A 250 -3.17 14.48 12.82
N PRO A 251 -2.77 15.55 12.11
CA PRO A 251 -2.35 16.81 12.73
C PRO A 251 -3.39 17.40 13.70
N TYR A 252 -4.68 17.11 13.53
CA TYR A 252 -5.76 17.56 14.41
C TYR A 252 -5.78 16.85 15.77
N TRP A 253 -5.03 15.76 15.95
CA TRP A 253 -4.86 15.16 17.27
C TRP A 253 -3.99 16.01 18.19
N PHE A 254 -3.19 16.92 17.63
CA PHE A 254 -2.18 17.69 18.35
C PHE A 254 -2.63 19.15 18.55
N PRO A 255 -2.64 19.64 19.79
CA PRO A 255 -3.23 20.94 20.12
C PRO A 255 -2.38 22.14 19.67
N ASP A 256 -1.07 21.98 19.49
CA ASP A 256 -0.14 23.08 19.18
C ASP A 256 0.69 22.84 17.91
N GLU A 257 1.14 23.91 17.25
CA GLU A 257 1.91 23.83 15.99
C GLU A 257 3.30 23.18 16.15
N ASN A 258 3.88 23.16 17.35
CA ASN A 258 5.20 22.56 17.55
C ASN A 258 5.10 21.03 17.64
N SER A 259 4.06 20.51 18.30
CA SER A 259 3.77 19.08 18.31
C SER A 259 3.33 18.55 16.94
N LYS A 260 2.80 19.41 16.06
CA LYS A 260 2.46 19.06 14.66
C LYS A 260 3.67 18.86 13.75
N LYS A 261 4.79 19.55 14.02
CA LYS A 261 6.00 19.58 13.17
C LYS A 261 6.97 18.44 13.44
N LEU A 262 6.91 17.87 14.64
CA LEU A 262 7.64 16.65 14.94
C LEU A 262 6.93 15.55 14.15
N SER A 263 7.63 14.89 13.22
CA SER A 263 7.21 13.53 12.86
C SER A 263 7.11 12.79 14.20
N PRO A 264 5.90 12.41 14.63
CA PRO A 264 5.71 11.79 15.95
C PRO A 264 6.71 10.63 16.07
N PRO A 265 7.16 10.30 17.30
CA PRO A 265 8.16 9.26 17.48
C PRO A 265 7.78 8.04 16.64
N TRP A 266 8.71 7.62 15.78
CA TRP A 266 8.55 6.40 15.01
C TRP A 266 8.25 5.30 16.03
N LEU A 267 7.17 4.54 15.83
CA LEU A 267 6.92 3.41 16.73
C LEU A 267 8.15 2.49 16.74
N ALA A 268 8.82 2.36 15.60
CA ALA A 268 10.08 1.64 15.47
C ALA A 268 11.18 2.09 16.44
N ASP A 269 11.21 3.36 16.85
CA ASP A 269 12.30 3.90 17.69
C ASP A 269 12.04 3.76 19.19
N LYS A 270 10.77 3.85 19.62
CA LYS A 270 10.40 3.85 21.05
C LYS A 270 9.47 2.71 21.46
N PHE A 271 8.65 2.23 20.55
CA PHE A 271 7.58 1.26 20.78
C PHE A 271 7.78 0.03 19.88
N GLY A 272 9.02 -0.48 19.79
CA GLY A 272 9.37 -1.55 18.86
C GLY A 272 8.53 -2.81 19.04
N TRP A 273 8.05 -3.06 20.27
CA TRP A 273 7.13 -4.16 20.56
C TRP A 273 5.81 -4.06 19.79
N MET A 274 5.27 -2.86 19.64
CA MET A 274 4.01 -2.61 18.94
C MET A 274 4.23 -2.56 17.43
N ASP A 275 5.30 -1.90 16.99
CA ASP A 275 5.66 -1.81 15.56
C ASP A 275 5.94 -3.18 14.94
N ALA A 276 6.89 -3.93 15.50
CA ALA A 276 7.24 -5.27 15.02
C ALA A 276 6.15 -6.30 15.32
N GLY A 277 5.57 -6.26 16.53
CA GLY A 277 4.55 -7.22 16.95
C GLY A 277 3.31 -7.16 16.05
N LEU A 278 2.89 -5.95 15.66
CA LEU A 278 1.75 -5.76 14.76
C LEU A 278 2.06 -6.21 13.33
N ALA A 279 3.25 -5.89 12.81
CA ALA A 279 3.67 -6.36 11.49
C ALA A 279 3.62 -7.90 11.40
N HIS A 280 4.14 -8.61 12.41
CA HIS A 280 4.07 -10.07 12.46
C HIS A 280 2.68 -10.61 12.71
N TRP A 281 1.83 -9.88 13.44
CA TRP A 281 0.44 -10.31 13.65
C TRP A 281 -0.31 -10.40 12.33
N PHE A 282 -0.19 -9.36 11.48
CA PHE A 282 -0.78 -9.38 10.14
C PHE A 282 -0.15 -10.42 9.20
N GLU A 283 1.15 -10.73 9.32
CA GLU A 283 1.74 -11.86 8.58
C GLU A 283 1.01 -13.17 8.89
N ILE A 284 0.81 -13.47 10.17
CA ILE A 284 0.15 -14.72 10.60
C ILE A 284 -1.35 -14.69 10.28
N ASP A 285 -2.01 -13.55 10.42
CA ASP A 285 -3.44 -13.42 10.14
C ASP A 285 -3.77 -13.65 8.65
N PHE A 286 -2.94 -13.12 7.74
CA PHE A 286 -3.15 -13.28 6.30
C PHE A 286 -2.57 -14.57 5.71
N ASP A 287 -1.41 -15.01 6.19
CA ASP A 287 -0.61 -16.06 5.55
C ASP A 287 -0.35 -17.27 6.48
N GLY A 288 -0.88 -17.24 7.71
CA GLY A 288 -0.75 -18.32 8.69
C GLY A 288 0.63 -18.43 9.35
N GLU A 289 1.62 -17.68 8.89
CA GLU A 289 3.01 -17.80 9.31
C GLU A 289 3.70 -16.42 9.43
N ALA A 290 4.60 -16.27 10.41
CA ALA A 290 5.52 -15.14 10.51
C ALA A 290 6.96 -15.64 10.27
N THR A 291 7.61 -15.08 9.25
CA THR A 291 9.01 -15.41 8.93
C THR A 291 9.80 -14.22 8.43
N THR A 292 9.16 -13.05 8.30
CA THR A 292 9.85 -11.84 7.89
C THR A 292 10.58 -11.26 9.08
N TYR A 293 11.75 -10.68 8.83
CA TYR A 293 12.55 -9.98 9.83
C TYR A 293 13.08 -8.69 9.19
N CYS A 294 13.13 -7.60 9.95
CA CYS A 294 13.54 -6.29 9.47
C CYS A 294 15.07 -6.23 9.26
N MET A 295 15.54 -5.27 8.45
CA MET A 295 16.86 -5.16 7.79
C MET A 295 18.14 -5.35 8.64
N GLN A 296 18.05 -5.46 9.96
CA GLN A 296 19.19 -5.47 10.88
C GLN A 296 19.26 -6.73 11.77
N GLU A 297 18.37 -7.68 11.59
CA GLU A 297 18.32 -8.91 12.40
C GLU A 297 19.33 -9.94 11.88
N GLN A 298 20.63 -9.61 12.00
CA GLN A 298 21.72 -10.36 11.39
C GLN A 298 22.10 -11.66 12.11
N ASP A 299 21.51 -11.98 13.27
CA ASP A 299 21.82 -13.24 13.97
C ASP A 299 20.73 -14.31 13.78
N THR A 300 20.72 -14.89 12.60
CA THR A 300 19.69 -15.85 12.13
C THR A 300 20.04 -17.32 12.41
N THR A 301 20.95 -17.61 13.35
CA THR A 301 21.41 -18.98 13.65
C THR A 301 20.72 -19.62 14.86
N THR A 302 19.69 -18.98 15.44
CA THR A 302 19.09 -19.43 16.70
C THR A 302 17.91 -20.38 16.52
N ARG A 303 17.62 -21.20 17.56
CA ARG A 303 16.43 -22.08 17.65
C ARG A 303 15.08 -21.35 17.53
N TRP A 304 15.11 -20.04 17.63
CA TRP A 304 13.97 -19.14 17.48
C TRP A 304 13.71 -18.79 16.01
N LYS A 305 14.33 -19.53 15.07
CA LYS A 305 14.03 -19.45 13.65
C LYS A 305 12.96 -20.46 13.25
N GLY A 306 11.98 -20.02 12.47
CA GLY A 306 10.92 -20.87 11.89
C GLY A 306 9.53 -20.48 12.38
N GLY A 307 8.49 -20.86 11.62
CA GLY A 307 7.10 -20.37 11.80
C GLY A 307 6.34 -20.90 13.03
N ASN A 308 6.94 -21.71 13.91
CA ASN A 308 6.24 -22.24 15.08
C ASN A 308 6.36 -21.32 16.32
N TRP A 309 6.05 -20.04 16.14
CA TRP A 309 6.21 -19.01 17.19
C TRP A 309 5.36 -19.31 18.42
N ARG A 310 4.12 -19.75 18.21
CA ARG A 310 3.19 -20.18 19.28
C ARG A 310 3.81 -21.21 20.21
N THR A 311 4.36 -22.30 19.66
CA THR A 311 4.98 -23.36 20.48
C THR A 311 6.20 -22.87 21.23
N ASN A 312 7.04 -22.03 20.61
CA ASN A 312 8.25 -21.52 21.25
C ASN A 312 7.92 -20.59 22.43
N VAL A 313 6.99 -19.66 22.23
CA VAL A 313 6.51 -18.76 23.28
C VAL A 313 5.84 -19.55 24.40
N TRP A 314 4.98 -20.52 24.05
CA TRP A 314 4.34 -21.41 25.03
C TRP A 314 5.35 -22.15 25.91
N LYS A 315 6.37 -22.77 25.29
CA LYS A 315 7.43 -23.49 26.03
C LYS A 315 8.15 -22.57 27.01
N ALA A 316 8.46 -21.34 26.60
CA ALA A 316 9.13 -20.39 27.47
C ALA A 316 8.24 -19.90 28.62
N VAL A 317 6.95 -19.65 28.38
CA VAL A 317 6.00 -19.26 29.44
C VAL A 317 5.78 -20.38 30.45
N VAL A 318 5.68 -21.63 30.00
CA VAL A 318 5.56 -22.81 30.89
C VAL A 318 6.84 -23.04 31.70
N ALA A 319 8.00 -22.75 31.11
CA ALA A 319 9.30 -22.89 31.76
C ALA A 319 9.69 -21.67 32.61
N GLU A 320 8.83 -20.66 32.73
CA GLU A 320 9.14 -19.38 33.41
C GLU A 320 10.41 -18.69 32.87
N ASP A 321 10.69 -18.90 31.59
CA ASP A 321 11.80 -18.31 30.81
C ASP A 321 11.25 -17.31 29.78
N ALA A 322 10.14 -16.64 30.08
CA ALA A 322 9.67 -15.51 29.26
C ALA A 322 10.40 -14.22 29.70
N PRO A 323 10.87 -13.37 28.77
CA PRO A 323 11.33 -12.04 29.14
C PRO A 323 10.17 -11.24 29.71
N SER A 324 10.46 -10.37 30.68
CA SER A 324 9.43 -9.50 31.24
C SER A 324 9.05 -8.41 30.23
N PHE A 325 7.80 -7.96 30.29
CA PHE A 325 7.31 -6.88 29.46
C PHE A 325 8.11 -5.57 29.66
N PRO A 326 8.41 -5.12 30.90
CA PRO A 326 9.21 -3.92 31.13
C PRO A 326 10.61 -3.95 30.50
N GLU A 327 11.23 -5.12 30.34
CA GLU A 327 12.56 -5.26 29.72
C GLU A 327 12.57 -4.94 28.23
N LEU A 328 11.47 -5.21 27.51
CA LEU A 328 11.46 -5.09 26.04
C LEU A 328 10.70 -3.88 25.51
N ILE A 329 9.83 -3.25 26.31
CA ILE A 329 8.92 -2.21 25.83
C ILE A 329 9.60 -0.95 25.28
N THR A 330 10.84 -0.68 25.68
CA THR A 330 11.63 0.47 25.22
C THR A 330 12.65 0.11 24.14
N ILE A 331 12.73 -1.17 23.75
CA ILE A 331 13.69 -1.61 22.73
C ILE A 331 13.15 -1.20 21.35
N PRO A 332 13.92 -0.48 20.52
CA PRO A 332 13.52 -0.15 19.17
C PRO A 332 13.43 -1.43 18.31
N THR A 333 12.56 -1.43 17.29
CA THR A 333 12.34 -2.56 16.37
C THR A 333 13.66 -3.11 15.82
N ALA A 334 14.56 -2.21 15.42
CA ALA A 334 15.88 -2.54 14.88
C ALA A 334 16.80 -3.31 15.84
N ALA A 335 16.58 -3.21 17.15
CA ALA A 335 17.41 -3.83 18.18
C ALA A 335 16.76 -5.09 18.81
N LEU A 336 15.57 -5.46 18.36
CA LEU A 336 14.93 -6.70 18.79
C LEU A 336 15.66 -7.90 18.15
N SER A 337 15.93 -8.91 18.96
CA SER A 337 16.40 -10.22 18.51
C SER A 337 15.25 -11.08 18.02
N ALA A 338 15.55 -12.12 17.23
CA ALA A 338 14.53 -13.07 16.74
C ALA A 338 13.65 -13.66 17.87
N ARG A 339 14.23 -13.93 19.06
CA ARG A 339 13.46 -14.36 20.24
C ARG A 339 12.48 -13.27 20.69
N GLN A 340 12.95 -12.03 20.81
CA GLN A 340 12.13 -10.91 21.26
C GLN A 340 11.01 -10.61 20.26
N HIS A 341 11.25 -10.73 18.95
CA HIS A 341 10.21 -10.63 17.91
C HIS A 341 9.01 -11.57 18.16
N GLN A 342 9.26 -12.83 18.57
CA GLN A 342 8.17 -13.75 18.89
C GLN A 342 7.39 -13.34 20.14
N PHE A 343 8.06 -12.82 21.16
CA PHE A 343 7.37 -12.37 22.37
C PHE A 343 6.54 -11.12 22.11
N VAL A 344 7.09 -10.11 21.41
CA VAL A 344 6.34 -8.89 21.10
C VAL A 344 5.16 -9.18 20.16
N TRP A 345 5.32 -10.11 19.21
CA TRP A 345 4.20 -10.64 18.44
C TRP A 345 3.14 -11.26 19.35
N SER A 346 3.53 -12.12 20.28
CA SER A 346 2.57 -12.80 21.16
C SER A 346 1.83 -11.84 22.11
N TRP A 347 2.47 -10.73 22.49
CA TRP A 347 1.85 -9.65 23.25
C TRP A 347 0.80 -8.95 22.43
N VAL A 348 1.12 -8.62 21.18
CA VAL A 348 0.16 -8.05 20.24
C VAL A 348 -0.98 -9.04 19.98
N ASP A 349 -0.71 -10.32 19.72
CA ASP A 349 -1.75 -11.34 19.52
C ASP A 349 -2.74 -11.41 20.68
N TYR A 350 -2.26 -11.39 21.92
CA TYR A 350 -3.12 -11.30 23.09
C TYR A 350 -3.95 -10.01 23.10
N LEU A 351 -3.34 -8.84 22.90
CA LEU A 351 -4.07 -7.56 22.91
C LEU A 351 -5.11 -7.46 21.79
N MET A 352 -4.80 -8.01 20.62
CA MET A 352 -5.72 -8.16 19.50
C MET A 352 -6.86 -9.11 19.85
N SER A 353 -6.62 -10.18 20.62
CA SER A 353 -7.69 -11.07 21.09
C SER A 353 -8.64 -10.42 22.12
N VAL A 354 -8.17 -9.40 22.85
CA VAL A 354 -8.95 -8.68 23.86
C VAL A 354 -9.80 -7.58 23.23
N ASP A 355 -9.16 -6.67 22.49
CA ASP A 355 -9.84 -5.61 21.75
C ASP A 355 -8.94 -5.15 20.59
N PRO A 356 -9.20 -5.60 19.35
CA PRO A 356 -8.46 -5.17 18.15
C PRO A 356 -8.48 -3.65 17.95
N LYS A 357 -9.61 -2.99 18.24
CA LYS A 357 -9.72 -1.52 18.12
C LYS A 357 -8.95 -0.80 19.23
N GLY A 358 -8.66 -1.50 20.33
CA GLY A 358 -7.73 -1.06 21.36
C GLY A 358 -6.35 -0.80 20.79
N MET A 359 -5.90 -1.59 19.81
CA MET A 359 -4.60 -1.39 19.16
C MET A 359 -4.55 -0.08 18.34
N GLY A 360 -5.60 0.24 17.58
CA GLY A 360 -5.69 1.54 16.88
C GLY A 360 -5.59 2.72 17.86
N ARG A 361 -6.30 2.64 19.00
CA ARG A 361 -6.19 3.63 20.08
C ARG A 361 -4.79 3.68 20.67
N ALA A 362 -4.16 2.53 20.90
CA ALA A 362 -2.82 2.44 21.48
C ALA A 362 -1.75 3.06 20.58
N ILE A 363 -1.82 2.83 19.26
CA ILE A 363 -0.92 3.48 18.32
C ILE A 363 -1.08 5.01 18.41
N LYS A 364 -2.32 5.51 18.40
CA LYS A 364 -2.60 6.95 18.54
C LYS A 364 -2.01 7.51 19.83
N LEU A 365 -2.17 6.83 20.96
CA LEU A 365 -1.58 7.24 22.24
C LEU A 365 -0.05 7.23 22.19
N ALA A 366 0.57 6.22 21.56
CA ALA A 366 2.02 6.19 21.36
C ALA A 366 2.53 7.34 20.49
N LYS A 367 1.76 7.77 19.47
CA LYS A 367 2.08 8.98 18.69
C LYS A 367 2.01 10.26 19.52
N HIS A 368 1.25 10.27 20.61
CA HIS A 368 1.27 11.32 21.63
C HIS A 368 2.39 11.16 22.67
N ASP A 369 3.35 10.26 22.43
CA ASP A 369 4.46 9.93 23.33
C ASP A 369 4.00 9.54 24.74
N LYS A 370 2.81 8.94 24.84
CA LYS A 370 2.25 8.47 26.11
C LYS A 370 3.11 7.32 26.67
N PRO A 371 3.38 7.30 27.99
CA PRO A 371 4.05 6.16 28.61
C PRO A 371 3.25 4.86 28.41
N VAL A 372 3.93 3.74 28.20
CA VAL A 372 3.30 2.42 27.94
C VAL A 372 2.26 2.04 29.00
N ARG A 373 2.48 2.40 30.27
CA ARG A 373 1.50 2.19 31.36
C ARG A 373 0.17 2.91 31.09
N GLU A 374 0.22 4.15 30.59
CA GLU A 374 -0.99 4.91 30.25
C GLU A 374 -1.65 4.32 29.00
N ILE A 375 -0.86 3.93 28.01
CA ILE A 375 -1.35 3.24 26.81
C ILE A 375 -2.14 1.99 27.19
N LEU A 376 -1.58 1.09 28.00
CA LEU A 376 -2.26 -0.14 28.42
C LEU A 376 -3.57 0.14 29.18
N LYS A 377 -3.55 1.14 30.06
CA LYS A 377 -4.71 1.51 30.87
C LYS A 377 -5.83 2.11 30.01
N GLU A 378 -5.51 3.03 29.11
CA GLU A 378 -6.51 3.72 28.30
C GLU A 378 -7.02 2.86 27.15
N ALA A 379 -6.16 2.07 26.50
CA ALA A 379 -6.57 1.25 25.37
C ALA A 379 -7.28 -0.05 25.80
N TRP A 380 -6.86 -0.69 26.90
CA TRP A 380 -7.39 -2.00 27.32
C TRP A 380 -7.79 -2.11 28.79
N GLY A 381 -7.66 -1.05 29.58
CA GLY A 381 -7.96 -1.11 31.02
C GLY A 381 -6.97 -1.96 31.83
N LEU A 382 -5.75 -2.16 31.32
CA LEU A 382 -4.73 -3.02 31.93
C LEU A 382 -3.65 -2.20 32.66
N SER A 383 -3.19 -2.71 33.80
CA SER A 383 -1.87 -2.36 34.35
C SER A 383 -0.79 -3.24 33.71
N MET A 384 0.48 -2.86 33.80
CA MET A 384 1.59 -3.68 33.29
C MET A 384 1.61 -5.08 33.91
N LEU A 385 1.44 -5.19 35.24
CA LEU A 385 1.39 -6.48 35.94
C LEU A 385 0.20 -7.33 35.46
N SER A 386 -1.00 -6.74 35.40
CA SER A 386 -2.19 -7.48 34.95
C SER A 386 -2.10 -7.88 33.48
N PHE A 387 -1.35 -7.14 32.66
CA PHE A 387 -1.10 -7.48 31.28
C PHE A 387 -0.23 -8.73 31.19
N GLU A 388 0.91 -8.77 31.90
CA GLU A 388 1.81 -9.94 31.87
C GLU A 388 1.14 -11.21 32.40
N GLU A 389 0.40 -11.11 33.52
CA GLU A 389 -0.34 -12.23 34.10
C GLU A 389 -1.36 -12.81 33.11
N LYS A 390 -2.22 -11.96 32.54
CA LYS A 390 -3.26 -12.37 31.60
C LYS A 390 -2.70 -12.83 30.26
N TRP A 391 -1.63 -12.21 29.77
CA TRP A 391 -0.95 -12.67 28.56
C TRP A 391 -0.37 -14.07 28.77
N ALA A 392 0.30 -14.32 29.89
CA ALA A 392 0.86 -15.63 30.18
C ALA A 392 -0.23 -16.69 30.33
N GLU A 393 -1.38 -16.35 30.93
CA GLU A 393 -2.57 -17.21 30.95
C GLU A 393 -3.10 -17.49 29.54
N TYR A 394 -3.25 -16.46 28.72
CA TYR A 394 -3.65 -16.58 27.31
C TYR A 394 -2.72 -17.53 26.56
N VAL A 395 -1.40 -17.33 26.65
CA VAL A 395 -0.41 -18.20 26.00
C VAL A 395 -0.56 -19.65 26.43
N ARG A 396 -0.69 -19.92 27.74
CA ARG A 396 -0.84 -21.29 28.26
C ARG A 396 -2.06 -22.01 27.69
N VAL A 397 -3.12 -21.28 27.35
CA VAL A 397 -4.39 -21.85 26.86
C VAL A 397 -4.49 -21.84 25.33
N ALA A 398 -4.12 -20.73 24.69
CA ALA A 398 -4.27 -20.51 23.27
C ALA A 398 -3.17 -21.21 22.45
N TYR A 399 -1.97 -21.35 23.03
CA TYR A 399 -0.80 -21.91 22.32
C TYR A 399 -0.45 -23.33 22.79
N ASP A 400 -1.27 -23.96 23.64
CA ASP A 400 -1.03 -25.34 24.08
C ASP A 400 -1.04 -26.30 22.89
N PRO A 401 0.08 -27.00 22.59
CA PRO A 401 0.15 -27.93 21.46
C PRO A 401 -0.79 -29.14 21.61
N LYS A 402 -1.29 -29.44 22.81
CA LYS A 402 -2.28 -30.51 23.04
C LYS A 402 -3.68 -30.09 22.65
N LYS A 403 -3.97 -28.79 22.63
CA LYS A 403 -5.23 -28.27 22.11
C LYS A 403 -5.15 -28.44 20.60
N LYS A 404 -5.76 -29.50 20.07
CA LYS A 404 -6.01 -29.61 18.63
C LYS A 404 -6.77 -28.35 18.25
N THR A 405 -6.09 -27.39 17.63
CA THR A 405 -6.76 -26.25 17.03
C THR A 405 -7.64 -26.83 15.93
N ALA A 406 -8.95 -26.81 16.17
CA ALA A 406 -9.92 -27.15 15.15
C ALA A 406 -9.83 -26.07 14.07
N GLY A 407 -8.98 -26.28 13.06
CA GLY A 407 -8.84 -25.40 11.90
C GLY A 407 -7.66 -24.42 11.96
N GLY A 408 -6.44 -24.95 12.11
CA GLY A 408 -5.23 -24.26 11.66
C GLY A 408 -4.80 -24.81 10.31
#